data_AF-A0A5N7ZE78-F1
#
_entry.id   AF-A0A5N7ZE78-F1
#
_cell.length_a   1.000
_cell.length_b   1.000
_cell.length_c   1.000
_cell.angle_alpha   90.00
_cell.angle_beta   90.00
_cell.angle_gamma   90.00
#
_symmetry.space_group_name_H-M   'P 1'
#
loop_
_entity.id
_entity.type
_entity.pdbx_description
1 polymer ?
#
loop_
_entity_poly.entity_id
_entity_poly.type
_entity_poly.pdbx_seq_one_letter_code
_entity_poly.pdbx_strand_id
1 'polypeptide(L)' 'VCYRFWKNGIQVDPLRQKLPNSEPMNAKYKARYMEYIKPLKKELDSVSIAKFGE' A
#
# COMPACT_ATOMS: atom_id res chain seq x y z
N VAL A 1 10.41 -13.58 15.42
CA VAL A 1 10.64 -12.64 14.29
C VAL A 1 11.38 -11.42 14.83
N CYS A 2 12.41 -10.95 14.14
CA CYS A 2 13.20 -9.79 14.57
C CYS A 2 12.81 -8.57 13.73
N TYR A 3 12.19 -7.55 14.35
CA TYR A 3 11.84 -6.30 13.66
C TYR A 3 12.96 -5.26 13.85
N ARG A 4 13.43 -4.70 12.73
CA ARG A 4 14.52 -3.71 12.67
C ARG A 4 14.07 -2.56 11.78
N PHE A 5 14.16 -1.32 12.26
CA PHE A 5 13.80 -0.13 11.50
C PHE A 5 15.06 0.67 11.17
N TRP A 6 15.25 1.01 9.90
CA TRP A 6 16.42 1.72 9.41
C TRP A 6 16.01 3.01 8.72
N LYS A 7 16.71 4.10 9.02
CA LYS A 7 16.54 5.39 8.36
C LYS A 7 17.91 5.92 7.97
N ASN A 8 18.10 6.22 6.70
CA ASN A 8 19.37 6.73 6.17
C ASN A 8 20.59 5.87 6.56
N GLY A 9 20.45 4.54 6.56
CA GLY A 9 21.54 3.62 6.89
C GLY A 9 21.84 3.46 8.38
N ILE A 10 20.99 3.98 9.29
CA ILE A 10 21.14 3.82 10.75
C ILE A 10 19.91 3.10 11.31
N GLN A 11 20.14 2.14 12.21
CA GLN A 11 19.06 1.47 12.94
C GLN A 11 18.46 2.44 13.97
N VAL A 12 17.16 2.65 13.91
CA VAL A 12 16.41 3.60 14.74
C VAL A 12 15.25 2.90 15.45
N ASP A 13 14.81 3.49 16.56
CA ASP A 13 13.60 3.05 17.26
C ASP A 13 12.34 3.51 16.50
N PRO A 14 11.53 2.59 15.95
CA PRO A 14 10.37 2.91 15.12
C PRO A 14 9.28 3.68 15.87
N LEU A 15 9.06 3.39 17.16
CA LEU A 15 7.97 4.00 17.93
C LEU A 15 8.26 5.44 18.34
N ARG A 16 9.54 5.84 18.27
CA ARG A 16 9.99 7.20 18.55
C ARG A 16 10.09 8.08 17.30
N GLN A 17 9.90 7.50 16.10
CA GLN A 17 9.93 8.28 14.88
C GLN A 17 8.60 9.01 14.66
N LYS A 18 8.66 10.33 14.46
CA LYS A 18 7.55 11.11 13.95
C LYS A 18 7.46 10.90 12.44
N LEU A 19 6.63 9.94 12.03
CA LEU A 19 6.34 9.69 10.63
C LEU A 19 5.14 10.55 10.21
N PRO A 20 5.20 11.25 9.07
CA PRO A 20 4.03 11.93 8.55
C PRO A 20 2.98 10.88 8.19
N ASN A 21 1.71 11.17 8.49
CA ASN A 21 0.62 10.40 7.93
C ASN A 21 0.57 10.63 6.43
N SER A 22 0.16 9.61 5.67
CA SER A 22 -0.14 9.81 4.27
C SER A 22 -1.32 10.77 4.12
N GLU A 23 -1.24 11.66 3.14
CA GLU A 23 -2.37 12.48 2.77
C GLU A 23 -3.37 11.63 1.96
N PRO A 24 -4.68 11.72 2.25
CA PRO A 24 -5.68 11.05 1.44
C PRO A 24 -5.71 11.65 0.03
N MET A 25 -6.01 10.81 -0.97
CA MET A 25 -6.20 11.29 -2.34
C MET A 25 -7.34 12.32 -2.40
N ASN A 26 -7.08 13.45 -3.05
CA ASN A 26 -8.08 14.50 -3.26
C ASN A 26 -9.31 13.93 -4.00
N ALA A 27 -10.50 14.27 -3.53
CA ALA A 27 -11.77 13.79 -4.07
C ALA A 27 -11.91 13.97 -5.59
N LYS A 28 -11.34 15.05 -6.14
CA LYS A 28 -11.39 15.33 -7.59
C LYS A 28 -10.67 14.28 -8.45
N TYR A 29 -9.69 13.58 -7.90
CA TYR A 29 -8.94 12.54 -8.61
C TYR A 29 -9.50 11.13 -8.37
N LYS A 30 -10.33 10.96 -7.34
CA LYS A 30 -10.80 9.64 -6.89
C LYS A 30 -11.62 8.92 -7.95
N ALA A 31 -12.53 9.62 -8.63
CA ALA A 31 -13.36 9.01 -9.67
C ALA A 31 -12.50 8.44 -10.82
N ARG A 32 -11.62 9.27 -11.39
CA ARG A 32 -10.70 8.87 -12.46
C ARG A 32 -9.79 7.71 -12.07
N TYR A 33 -9.26 7.74 -10.84
CA TYR A 33 -8.43 6.65 -10.34
C TYR A 33 -9.22 5.33 -10.24
N MET A 34 -10.46 5.37 -9.74
CA MET A 34 -11.28 4.18 -9.58
C MET A 34 -11.65 3.53 -10.92
N GLU A 35 -11.87 4.34 -11.95
CA GLU A 35 -12.07 3.83 -13.32
C GLU A 35 -10.79 3.19 -13.87
N TYR A 36 -9.65 3.83 -13.66
CA TYR A 36 -8.34 3.34 -14.11
C TYR A 36 -7.94 2.02 -13.44
N ILE A 37 -8.12 1.89 -12.12
CA ILE A 37 -7.69 0.70 -11.37
C ILE A 37 -8.60 -0.51 -11.59
N LYS A 38 -9.86 -0.30 -12.02
CA LYS A 38 -10.86 -1.36 -12.18
C LYS A 38 -10.41 -2.56 -13.03
N PRO A 39 -9.88 -2.39 -14.26
CA PRO A 39 -9.39 -3.53 -15.05
C PRO A 39 -8.19 -4.23 -14.40
N LEU A 40 -7.23 -3.46 -13.88
CA LEU A 40 -6.03 -4.01 -13.22
C LEU A 40 -6.39 -4.84 -11.99
N LYS A 41 -7.35 -4.36 -11.19
CA LYS A 41 -7.86 -5.09 -10.05
C LYS A 41 -8.52 -6.40 -10.47
N LYS A 42 -9.31 -6.41 -11.55
CA LYS A 42 -9.93 -7.63 -12.07
C LYS A 42 -8.88 -8.67 -12.47
N GLU A 43 -7.80 -8.25 -13.12
CA GLU A 43 -6.69 -9.14 -13.49
C GLU A 43 -6.02 -9.74 -12.25
N LEU A 44 -5.67 -8.92 -11.27
CA LEU A 44 -5.06 -9.38 -10.01
C LEU A 44 -5.98 -10.31 -9.22
N ASP A 45 -7.26 -9.96 -9.11
CA ASP A 45 -8.27 -10.78 -8.42
C ASP A 45 -8.42 -12.14 -9.12
N SER A 46 -8.37 -12.19 -10.46
CA SER A 46 -8.42 -13.46 -11.21
C SER A 46 -7.23 -14.37 -10.93
N VAL A 47 -6.02 -13.81 -10.83
CA VAL A 47 -4.80 -14.56 -10.48
C VAL A 47 -4.88 -15.06 -9.05
N SER A 48 -5.37 -14.22 -8.13
CA SER A 48 -5.53 -14.60 -6.73
C SER A 48 -6.51 -15.77 -6.57
N ILE A 49 -7.68 -15.70 -7.23
CA ILE A 49 -8.67 -16.78 -7.23
C ILE A 49 -8.07 -18.06 -7.81
N ALA A 50 -7.36 -17.98 -8.93
CA ALA A 50 -6.78 -19.15 -9.58
C ALA A 50 -5.66 -19.82 -8.75
N LYS A 51 -4.97 -19.06 -7.89
CA LYS A 51 -3.81 -19.56 -7.11
C LYS A 51 -4.16 -19.91 -5.66
N PHE A 52 -5.16 -19.26 -5.09
CA PHE A 52 -5.44 -19.29 -3.66
C PHE A 52 -6.94 -19.38 -3.34
N GLY A 53 -7.80 -19.64 -4.33
CA GLY A 53 -9.24 -19.75 -4.10
C GLY A 53 -9.59 -20.89 -3.14
N GLU A 54 -9.98 -20.52 -1.92
CA GLU A 54 -10.82 -21.31 -1.01
C GLU A 54 -12.29 -21.21 -1.45
#